data_AF-A0A9P5JI41-F1
#
_entry.id   AF-A0A9P5JI41-F1
#
_cell.length_a   1.000
_cell.length_b   1.000
_cell.length_c   1.000
_cell.angle_alpha   90.00
_cell.angle_beta   90.00
_cell.angle_gamma   90.00
#
_symmetry.space_group_name_H-M   'P 1'
#
loop_
_entity.id
_entity.type
_entity.pdbx_description
1 polymer ?
#
loop_
_entity_poly.entity_id
_entity_poly.type
_entity_poly.pdbx_seq_one_letter_code
_entity_poly.pdbx_strand_id
1 'polypeptide(L)'
;MVASAQSLLRSLGSAASSFLAYAQASCAGLPSTSTSTISTSEQASCWLGLKHAFNSQLDNSILSSVNPQQQQAVDLAEYDANASTGFMPGTIGARLPAHYDAWERALDLVNCGHESVLSLGEDTSADALSKRASSEAWRQSIRDMPVLSTDILSRNIQHQRRAHHVLAFLAHFYIHSLPPSEPPVIPAPIAVPLCITSAQLGVTPILTYADTVNWNIVARDPSKPLAPGNLRSLTSFTGTDDEDAFYQCCANVELYGTPALSNMVDYENLVYNELHAPSSSSTPFGFGRIKSEESLRTIAASVASIGAMVVDLTDLLRGCHGACSPRVFYDQIRPWFRGSSSGHTPWVYEGVSDTPSSSLHYLFASGEWTNLSGPSGGQSALMHAFDLFLDVDHAMERNADESSLRTPVEAREGNDRLFMQRMQKYIPGPHRAFLNHLSSNTHNVRNFAVSLSQSTSSTPAFTAAAQDVIKQYNNAVCALRRFRDAHLKIACVYVVAQAKKAAQLKEVEAQENAQEQSQAAKAKAAGCPVAAMLARLEAEGDADLLAATGRCPVSGVSLAPPIAPVIPVVRNLGCAGPALKEPIRGTGGSELVTLLRSGRDATTRAMIPLSSPSPSFVRAH
;
A
#
# COMPACT_ATOMS: atom_id res chain seq x y z
N MET A 1 -26.05 -20.08 -29.82
CA MET A 1 -25.37 -19.65 -28.58
C MET A 1 -25.76 -20.50 -27.37
N VAL A 2 -27.04 -20.60 -26.98
CA VAL A 2 -27.49 -21.50 -25.89
C VAL A 2 -27.10 -22.97 -26.12
N ALA A 3 -27.20 -23.47 -27.36
CA ALA A 3 -26.78 -24.83 -27.72
C ALA A 3 -25.26 -25.06 -27.59
N SER A 4 -24.43 -24.04 -27.84
CA SER A 4 -22.97 -24.12 -27.69
C SER A 4 -22.55 -24.08 -26.21
N ALA A 5 -23.22 -23.29 -25.39
CA ALA A 5 -23.05 -23.28 -23.94
C ALA A 5 -23.52 -24.61 -23.29
N GLN A 6 -24.63 -25.18 -23.77
CA GLN A 6 -25.11 -26.49 -23.35
C GLN A 6 -24.16 -27.63 -23.73
N SER A 7 -23.44 -27.52 -24.85
CA SER A 7 -22.41 -28.47 -25.25
C SER A 7 -21.18 -28.40 -24.36
N LEU A 8 -20.76 -27.19 -23.95
CA LEU A 8 -19.59 -26.96 -23.09
C LEU A 8 -19.86 -27.34 -21.62
N LEU A 9 -21.10 -27.19 -21.15
CA LEU A 9 -21.49 -27.55 -19.78
C LEU A 9 -21.69 -29.06 -19.59
N ARG A 10 -22.01 -29.81 -20.65
CA ARG A 10 -22.10 -31.29 -20.60
C ARG A 10 -20.75 -31.96 -20.37
N SER A 11 -19.63 -31.30 -20.67
CA SER A 11 -18.28 -31.83 -20.41
C SER A 11 -17.75 -31.55 -18.99
N LEU A 12 -18.49 -30.81 -18.15
CA LEU A 12 -18.00 -30.31 -16.85
C LEU A 12 -18.67 -30.94 -15.59
N GLY A 13 -19.47 -32.01 -15.74
CA GLY A 13 -19.97 -32.77 -14.58
C GLY A 13 -20.85 -31.96 -13.60
N SER A 14 -20.93 -32.41 -12.33
CA SER A 14 -21.93 -31.97 -11.32
C SER A 14 -21.91 -30.49 -10.94
N ALA A 15 -20.90 -29.72 -11.34
CA ALA A 15 -20.84 -28.26 -11.16
C ALA A 15 -21.81 -27.50 -12.09
N ALA A 16 -22.28 -28.14 -13.17
CA ALA A 16 -23.11 -27.50 -14.19
C ALA A 16 -24.55 -27.16 -13.72
N SER A 17 -25.11 -27.89 -12.76
CA SER A 17 -26.51 -27.72 -12.31
C SER A 17 -26.73 -26.41 -11.55
N SER A 18 -25.77 -26.00 -10.72
CA SER A 18 -25.86 -24.75 -9.96
C SER A 18 -25.69 -23.52 -10.86
N PHE A 19 -24.84 -23.61 -11.89
CA PHE A 19 -24.64 -22.55 -12.88
C PHE A 19 -25.86 -22.40 -13.81
N LEU A 20 -26.49 -23.52 -14.21
CA LEU A 20 -27.73 -23.49 -15.01
C LEU A 20 -28.90 -22.87 -14.23
N ALA A 21 -29.03 -23.17 -12.93
CA ALA A 21 -30.05 -22.58 -12.08
C ALA A 21 -29.85 -21.07 -11.89
N TYR A 22 -28.59 -20.62 -11.70
CA TYR A 22 -28.25 -19.20 -11.60
C TYR A 22 -28.46 -18.45 -12.92
N ALA A 23 -28.03 -19.02 -14.05
CA ALA A 23 -28.23 -18.42 -15.38
C ALA A 23 -29.72 -18.34 -15.76
N GLN A 24 -30.53 -19.34 -15.39
CA GLN A 24 -31.98 -19.30 -15.59
C GLN A 24 -32.65 -18.24 -14.70
N ALA A 25 -32.23 -18.08 -13.44
CA ALA A 25 -32.73 -17.06 -12.54
C ALA A 25 -32.35 -15.64 -12.99
N SER A 26 -31.13 -15.42 -13.49
CA SER A 26 -30.69 -14.12 -14.03
C SER A 26 -31.40 -13.73 -15.33
N CYS A 27 -31.89 -14.70 -16.11
CA CYS A 27 -32.67 -14.43 -17.32
C CYS A 27 -34.19 -14.36 -17.08
N ALA A 28 -34.70 -14.80 -15.92
CA ALA A 28 -36.13 -14.86 -15.60
C ALA A 28 -36.79 -13.48 -15.39
N GLY A 29 -36.00 -12.39 -15.31
CA GLY A 29 -36.50 -11.02 -15.19
C GLY A 29 -36.83 -10.32 -16.51
N LEU A 30 -36.60 -10.96 -17.66
CA LEU A 30 -36.88 -10.36 -18.97
C LEU A 30 -38.33 -10.69 -19.41
N PRO A 31 -39.16 -9.67 -19.73
CA PRO A 31 -40.54 -9.90 -20.13
C PRO A 31 -40.59 -10.73 -21.41
N SER A 32 -41.15 -11.93 -21.31
CA SER A 32 -41.42 -12.83 -22.43
C SER A 32 -42.64 -12.36 -23.21
N THR A 33 -42.52 -11.26 -23.97
CA THR A 33 -43.32 -10.94 -25.17
C THR A 33 -43.06 -9.49 -25.58
N SER A 34 -42.21 -9.29 -26.57
CA SER A 34 -42.40 -8.36 -27.70
C SER A 34 -41.06 -8.12 -28.39
N THR A 35 -41.10 -8.11 -29.72
CA THR A 35 -40.00 -7.79 -30.60
C THR A 35 -39.55 -6.34 -30.39
N SER A 36 -38.54 -6.13 -29.54
CA SER A 36 -37.76 -4.89 -29.51
C SER A 36 -36.28 -5.22 -29.27
N THR A 37 -35.44 -4.73 -30.16
CA THR A 37 -33.97 -4.80 -30.12
C THR A 37 -33.42 -4.40 -28.75
N ILE A 38 -32.92 -5.38 -28.00
CA ILE A 38 -32.10 -5.16 -26.80
C ILE A 38 -30.79 -4.50 -27.25
N SER A 39 -30.40 -3.41 -26.59
CA SER A 39 -29.20 -2.66 -26.96
C SER A 39 -27.93 -3.50 -26.72
N THR A 40 -26.89 -3.28 -27.53
CA THR A 40 -25.60 -3.99 -27.44
C THR A 40 -24.91 -3.80 -26.08
N SER A 41 -25.22 -2.74 -25.31
CA SER A 41 -24.63 -2.51 -23.98
C SER A 41 -25.25 -3.38 -22.88
N GLU A 42 -26.54 -3.69 -22.96
CA GLU A 42 -27.23 -4.53 -21.97
C GLU A 42 -26.85 -6.01 -22.16
N GLN A 43 -26.69 -6.46 -23.41
CA GLN A 43 -26.15 -7.78 -23.71
C GLN A 43 -24.69 -7.91 -23.27
N ALA A 44 -23.86 -6.87 -23.49
CA ALA A 44 -22.47 -6.85 -23.04
C ALA A 44 -22.35 -6.87 -21.50
N SER A 45 -23.24 -6.18 -20.79
CA SER A 45 -23.26 -6.13 -19.32
C SER A 45 -23.68 -7.47 -18.69
N CYS A 46 -24.67 -8.13 -19.29
CA CYS A 46 -25.08 -9.49 -18.90
C CYS A 46 -23.97 -10.52 -19.18
N TRP A 47 -23.27 -10.38 -20.31
CA TRP A 47 -22.09 -11.19 -20.64
C TRP A 47 -20.91 -10.92 -19.70
N LEU A 48 -20.68 -9.66 -19.29
CA LEU A 48 -19.67 -9.29 -18.30
C LEU A 48 -19.97 -9.95 -16.96
N GLY A 49 -21.22 -9.91 -16.51
CA GLY A 49 -21.66 -10.56 -15.26
C GLY A 49 -21.48 -12.08 -15.30
N LEU A 50 -21.89 -12.73 -16.39
CA LEU A 50 -21.72 -14.17 -16.58
C LEU A 50 -20.24 -14.59 -16.70
N LYS A 51 -19.41 -13.77 -17.37
CA LYS A 51 -17.98 -14.03 -17.53
C LYS A 51 -17.20 -13.76 -16.26
N HIS A 52 -17.59 -12.76 -15.46
CA HIS A 52 -17.00 -12.51 -14.15
C HIS A 52 -17.36 -13.61 -13.15
N ALA A 53 -18.60 -14.11 -13.18
CA ALA A 53 -19.00 -15.27 -12.40
C ALA A 53 -18.24 -16.54 -12.85
N PHE A 54 -18.06 -16.74 -14.16
CA PHE A 54 -17.33 -17.87 -14.72
C PHE A 54 -15.82 -17.80 -14.44
N ASN A 55 -15.19 -16.63 -14.53
CA ASN A 55 -13.77 -16.43 -14.20
C ASN A 55 -13.53 -16.51 -12.70
N SER A 56 -14.42 -15.95 -11.86
CA SER A 56 -14.35 -16.15 -10.42
C SER A 56 -14.54 -17.62 -10.04
N GLN A 57 -15.40 -18.35 -10.75
CA GLN A 57 -15.52 -19.81 -10.60
C GLN A 57 -14.33 -20.57 -11.16
N LEU A 58 -13.67 -20.10 -12.22
CA LEU A 58 -12.47 -20.72 -12.78
C LEU A 58 -11.25 -20.48 -11.90
N ASP A 59 -11.05 -19.26 -11.39
CA ASP A 59 -10.04 -18.95 -10.38
C ASP A 59 -10.30 -19.78 -9.13
N ASN A 60 -11.56 -19.86 -8.68
CA ASN A 60 -11.93 -20.77 -7.61
C ASN A 60 -11.79 -22.25 -8.00
N SER A 61 -11.88 -22.65 -9.28
CA SER A 61 -11.76 -24.07 -9.69
C SER A 61 -10.32 -24.51 -9.93
N ILE A 62 -9.45 -23.58 -10.35
CA ILE A 62 -8.00 -23.77 -10.42
C ILE A 62 -7.46 -23.79 -9.00
N LEU A 63 -7.98 -22.95 -8.09
CA LEU A 63 -7.73 -23.00 -6.64
C LEU A 63 -8.41 -24.20 -5.95
N SER A 64 -9.56 -24.70 -6.45
CA SER A 64 -10.26 -25.89 -5.91
C SER A 64 -9.87 -27.18 -6.61
N SER A 65 -8.83 -27.17 -7.46
CA SER A 65 -8.16 -28.42 -7.85
C SER A 65 -7.43 -29.06 -6.66
N VAL A 66 -7.26 -28.30 -5.57
CA VAL A 66 -7.05 -28.86 -4.23
C VAL A 66 -8.37 -29.47 -3.76
N ASN A 67 -8.48 -30.78 -3.95
CA ASN A 67 -9.47 -31.60 -3.28
C ASN A 67 -9.45 -31.27 -1.77
N PRO A 68 -10.53 -30.75 -1.16
CA PRO A 68 -10.54 -30.41 0.27
C PRO A 68 -10.36 -31.63 1.19
N GLN A 69 -10.38 -32.86 0.62
CA GLN A 69 -10.03 -34.09 1.32
C GLN A 69 -8.56 -34.51 1.16
N GLN A 70 -7.72 -33.74 0.46
CA GLN A 70 -6.28 -33.98 0.27
C GLN A 70 -5.50 -32.67 0.38
N GLN A 71 -5.56 -32.01 1.54
CA GLN A 71 -4.62 -30.92 1.81
C GLN A 71 -3.29 -31.55 2.22
N GLN A 72 -2.33 -31.54 1.28
CA GLN A 72 -0.94 -31.91 1.54
C GLN A 72 -0.33 -30.94 2.57
N ALA A 73 0.68 -31.39 3.32
CA ALA A 73 1.40 -30.53 4.26
C ALA A 73 1.80 -29.21 3.59
N VAL A 74 1.54 -28.08 4.25
CA VAL A 74 1.82 -26.75 3.73
C VAL A 74 3.33 -26.60 3.57
N ASP A 75 3.77 -26.18 2.37
CA ASP A 75 5.16 -25.88 2.06
C ASP A 75 5.28 -24.42 1.57
N LEU A 76 6.17 -23.65 2.20
CA LEU A 76 6.43 -22.26 1.83
C LEU A 76 6.92 -22.12 0.38
N ALA A 77 7.60 -23.13 -0.17
CA ALA A 77 8.14 -23.08 -1.52
C ALA A 77 7.03 -23.00 -2.59
N GLU A 78 5.86 -23.57 -2.34
CA GLU A 78 4.69 -23.49 -3.25
C GLU A 78 4.19 -22.06 -3.43
N TYR A 79 4.45 -21.22 -2.43
CA TYR A 79 4.06 -19.82 -2.40
C TYR A 79 5.22 -18.88 -2.73
N ASP A 80 6.31 -19.40 -3.29
CA ASP A 80 7.50 -18.60 -3.60
C ASP A 80 8.07 -17.87 -2.37
N ALA A 81 7.99 -18.54 -1.21
CA ALA A 81 8.63 -18.14 0.02
C ALA A 81 9.78 -19.11 0.35
N ASN A 82 10.84 -18.59 0.94
CA ASN A 82 12.06 -19.31 1.26
C ASN A 82 12.18 -19.51 2.78
N ALA A 83 12.57 -20.70 3.22
CA ALA A 83 12.74 -20.98 4.65
C ALA A 83 13.81 -20.12 5.34
N SER A 84 14.77 -19.56 4.60
CA SER A 84 15.87 -18.74 5.12
C SER A 84 15.72 -17.23 4.88
N THR A 85 14.97 -16.82 3.85
CA THR A 85 14.79 -15.40 3.48
C THR A 85 13.33 -14.94 3.41
N GLY A 86 12.38 -15.81 3.77
CA GLY A 86 10.96 -15.48 3.82
C GLY A 86 10.41 -15.14 2.44
N PHE A 87 9.70 -14.03 2.33
CA PHE A 87 9.17 -13.54 1.04
C PHE A 87 10.24 -12.88 0.15
N MET A 88 11.49 -12.75 0.63
CA MET A 88 12.60 -12.31 -0.20
C MET A 88 13.16 -13.50 -1.00
N PRO A 89 13.40 -13.36 -2.32
CA PRO A 89 14.05 -14.40 -3.11
C PRO A 89 15.46 -14.72 -2.59
N GLY A 90 15.85 -15.99 -2.63
CA GLY A 90 17.20 -16.42 -2.22
C GLY A 90 18.33 -15.93 -3.14
N THR A 91 18.00 -15.53 -4.38
CA THR A 91 18.97 -14.97 -5.34
C THR A 91 18.39 -13.70 -5.95
N ILE A 92 19.12 -12.60 -5.79
CA ILE A 92 18.76 -11.25 -6.28
C ILE A 92 20.01 -10.65 -6.94
N GLY A 93 19.82 -9.80 -7.95
CA GLY A 93 20.92 -9.04 -8.57
C GLY A 93 21.45 -9.56 -9.89
N ALA A 94 20.94 -10.69 -10.40
CA ALA A 94 21.18 -11.08 -11.78
C ALA A 94 20.55 -10.04 -12.72
N ARG A 95 21.31 -9.59 -13.73
CA ARG A 95 20.80 -8.74 -14.80
C ARG A 95 19.87 -9.52 -15.72
N LEU A 96 19.01 -8.79 -16.43
CA LEU A 96 18.24 -9.39 -17.52
C LEU A 96 19.13 -9.95 -18.64
N PRO A 97 18.63 -10.92 -19.44
CA PRO A 97 19.31 -11.37 -20.65
C PRO A 97 19.63 -10.22 -21.61
N ALA A 98 20.67 -10.37 -22.41
CA ALA A 98 21.20 -9.33 -23.32
C ALA A 98 20.15 -8.69 -24.27
N HIS A 99 19.08 -9.42 -24.58
CA HIS A 99 17.94 -8.90 -25.34
C HIS A 99 17.29 -7.65 -24.69
N TYR A 100 17.36 -7.54 -23.36
CA TYR A 100 16.78 -6.47 -22.56
C TYR A 100 17.81 -5.45 -22.07
N ASP A 101 19.03 -5.46 -22.61
CA ASP A 101 20.12 -4.55 -22.24
C ASP A 101 19.72 -3.06 -22.31
N ALA A 102 18.78 -2.71 -23.18
CA ALA A 102 18.32 -1.33 -23.31
C ALA A 102 17.70 -0.81 -22.01
N TRP A 103 16.85 -1.60 -21.34
CA TRP A 103 16.25 -1.23 -20.05
C TRP A 103 17.28 -1.15 -18.93
N GLU A 104 18.16 -2.15 -18.90
CA GLU A 104 19.25 -2.28 -17.93
C GLU A 104 20.22 -1.10 -18.02
N ARG A 105 20.66 -0.71 -19.22
CA ARG A 105 21.50 0.49 -19.44
C ARG A 105 20.76 1.79 -19.12
N ALA A 106 19.48 1.90 -19.48
CA ALA A 106 18.69 3.09 -19.17
C ALA A 106 18.59 3.32 -17.66
N LEU A 107 18.48 2.25 -16.87
CA LEU A 107 18.48 2.31 -15.41
C LEU A 107 19.86 2.64 -14.85
N ASP A 108 20.93 2.01 -15.35
CA ASP A 108 22.31 2.27 -14.89
C ASP A 108 22.69 3.75 -15.01
N LEU A 109 22.25 4.42 -16.08
CA LEU A 109 22.53 5.84 -16.31
C LEU A 109 21.98 6.76 -15.21
N VAL A 110 20.89 6.37 -14.56
CA VAL A 110 20.21 7.19 -13.54
C VAL A 110 20.39 6.65 -12.12
N ASN A 111 20.78 5.38 -11.99
CA ASN A 111 21.12 4.70 -10.75
C ASN A 111 22.60 4.91 -10.37
N CYS A 112 23.08 6.15 -10.43
CA CYS A 112 24.46 6.55 -10.12
C CYS A 112 24.53 7.60 -8.99
N GLY A 113 23.46 7.72 -8.20
CA GLY A 113 23.39 8.58 -7.03
C GLY A 113 23.57 10.06 -7.34
N HIS A 114 24.51 10.73 -6.66
CA HIS A 114 24.75 12.17 -6.86
C HIS A 114 25.18 12.55 -8.28
N GLU A 115 25.70 11.60 -9.05
CA GLU A 115 26.08 11.78 -10.46
C GLU A 115 24.89 11.62 -11.43
N SER A 116 23.69 11.35 -10.91
CA SER A 116 22.49 11.17 -11.72
C SER A 116 22.20 12.40 -12.57
N VAL A 117 21.89 12.13 -13.84
CA VAL A 117 21.45 13.13 -14.82
C VAL A 117 20.04 13.64 -14.56
N LEU A 118 19.33 13.05 -13.58
CA LEU A 118 17.97 13.36 -13.21
C LEU A 118 17.88 14.19 -11.92
N SER A 119 16.86 15.03 -11.87
CA SER A 119 16.33 15.65 -10.66
C SER A 119 14.80 15.53 -10.68
N LEU A 120 14.17 15.79 -9.54
CA LEU A 120 12.71 15.90 -9.49
C LEU A 120 12.24 17.03 -10.40
N GLY A 121 11.13 16.79 -11.10
CA GLY A 121 10.49 17.74 -11.99
C GLY A 121 10.06 19.02 -11.28
N GLU A 122 9.61 18.90 -10.04
CA GLU A 122 9.17 20.00 -9.18
C GLU A 122 10.32 20.77 -8.50
N ASP A 123 11.57 20.28 -8.57
CA ASP A 123 12.73 20.90 -7.91
C ASP A 123 13.28 22.08 -8.71
N THR A 124 13.18 23.28 -8.14
CA THR A 124 13.62 24.55 -8.75
C THR A 124 15.00 25.01 -8.28
N SER A 125 15.75 24.17 -7.56
CA SER A 125 17.12 24.46 -7.15
C SER A 125 18.04 24.66 -8.37
N ALA A 126 19.12 25.41 -8.18
CA ALA A 126 20.09 25.67 -9.26
C ALA A 126 20.68 24.37 -9.84
N ASP A 127 20.92 23.36 -8.99
CA ASP A 127 21.38 22.03 -9.41
C ASP A 127 20.34 21.33 -10.30
N ALA A 128 19.09 21.25 -9.85
CA ALA A 128 17.99 20.65 -10.63
C ALA A 128 17.72 21.40 -11.95
N LEU A 129 17.84 22.73 -11.96
CA LEU A 129 17.73 23.53 -13.17
C LEU A 129 18.88 23.24 -14.16
N SER A 130 20.10 23.02 -13.67
CA SER A 130 21.25 22.66 -14.52
C SER A 130 21.09 21.27 -15.17
N LYS A 131 20.35 20.35 -14.52
CA LYS A 131 20.10 18.98 -14.99
C LYS A 131 18.93 18.85 -15.97
N ARG A 132 18.17 19.92 -16.26
CA ARG A 132 16.95 19.83 -17.10
C ARG A 132 17.24 19.31 -18.51
N ALA A 133 18.30 19.78 -19.14
CA ALA A 133 18.69 19.36 -20.47
C ALA A 133 19.09 17.87 -20.51
N SER A 134 19.89 17.41 -19.53
CA SER A 134 20.29 16.00 -19.43
C SER A 134 19.13 15.09 -19.06
N SER A 135 18.22 15.56 -18.18
CA SER A 135 17.00 14.83 -17.84
C SER A 135 16.10 14.62 -19.05
N GLU A 136 15.95 15.66 -19.87
CA GLU A 136 15.17 15.56 -21.10
C GLU A 136 15.84 14.65 -22.14
N ALA A 137 17.15 14.73 -22.30
CA ALA A 137 17.89 13.81 -23.18
C ALA A 137 17.72 12.34 -22.75
N TRP A 138 17.74 12.06 -21.44
CA TRP A 138 17.46 10.71 -20.93
C TRP A 138 16.01 10.30 -21.23
N ARG A 139 15.01 11.13 -20.95
CA ARG A 139 13.60 10.83 -21.28
C ARG A 139 13.37 10.63 -22.77
N GLN A 140 14.04 11.41 -23.62
CA GLN A 140 13.99 11.22 -25.08
C GLN A 140 14.55 9.85 -25.47
N SER A 141 15.68 9.43 -24.88
CA SER A 141 16.23 8.10 -25.11
C SER A 141 15.27 6.98 -24.74
N ILE A 142 14.44 7.18 -23.70
CA ILE A 142 13.38 6.24 -23.33
C ILE A 142 12.29 6.17 -24.41
N ARG A 143 11.84 7.31 -24.93
CA ARG A 143 10.82 7.37 -25.99
C ARG A 143 11.30 6.77 -27.31
N ASP A 144 12.60 6.88 -27.60
CA ASP A 144 13.21 6.34 -28.81
C ASP A 144 13.49 4.83 -28.73
N MET A 145 13.37 4.21 -27.56
CA MET A 145 13.55 2.76 -27.43
C MET A 145 12.42 2.00 -28.16
N PRO A 146 12.71 0.82 -28.74
CA PRO A 146 11.65 -0.06 -29.22
C PRO A 146 10.91 -0.72 -28.05
N VAL A 147 9.62 -1.02 -28.26
CA VAL A 147 8.86 -1.88 -27.33
C VAL A 147 9.39 -3.31 -27.45
N LEU A 148 10.06 -3.81 -26.41
CA LEU A 148 10.62 -5.17 -26.38
C LEU A 148 9.56 -6.21 -25.95
N SER A 149 9.59 -7.39 -26.56
CA SER A 149 8.68 -8.49 -26.18
C SER A 149 9.06 -9.10 -24.83
N THR A 150 8.06 -9.43 -24.00
CA THR A 150 8.20 -10.08 -22.69
C THR A 150 8.10 -11.61 -22.75
N ASP A 151 7.98 -12.21 -23.94
CA ASP A 151 7.72 -13.65 -24.10
C ASP A 151 8.77 -14.54 -23.40
N ILE A 152 10.04 -14.11 -23.42
CA ILE A 152 11.15 -14.86 -22.81
C ILE A 152 11.13 -14.75 -21.28
N LEU A 153 10.63 -13.63 -20.74
CA LEU A 153 10.53 -13.40 -19.29
C LEU A 153 9.53 -14.38 -18.65
N SER A 154 8.43 -14.69 -19.35
CA SER A 154 7.35 -15.56 -18.85
C SER A 154 7.82 -16.94 -18.35
N ARG A 155 8.99 -17.40 -18.78
CA ARG A 155 9.54 -18.73 -18.48
C ARG A 155 10.44 -18.77 -17.24
N ASN A 156 10.84 -17.63 -16.69
CA ASN A 156 11.73 -17.56 -15.54
C ASN A 156 11.29 -16.46 -14.58
N ILE A 157 10.84 -16.86 -13.39
CA ILE A 157 10.35 -15.95 -12.37
C ILE A 157 11.40 -14.92 -11.92
N GLN A 158 12.69 -15.26 -11.93
CA GLN A 158 13.76 -14.33 -11.59
C GLN A 158 13.88 -13.21 -12.64
N HIS A 159 13.73 -13.56 -13.93
CA HIS A 159 13.71 -12.57 -15.00
C HIS A 159 12.45 -11.69 -14.93
N GLN A 160 11.29 -12.26 -14.58
CA GLN A 160 10.07 -11.45 -14.40
C GLN A 160 10.24 -10.43 -13.27
N ARG A 161 10.74 -10.85 -12.11
CA ARG A 161 11.00 -9.94 -10.98
C ARG A 161 11.99 -8.85 -11.35
N ARG A 162 13.11 -9.21 -12.00
CA ARG A 162 14.11 -8.22 -12.43
C ARG A 162 13.54 -7.27 -13.47
N ALA A 163 12.72 -7.75 -14.41
CA ALA A 163 12.08 -6.91 -15.41
C ALA A 163 11.09 -5.94 -14.76
N HIS A 164 10.25 -6.41 -13.85
CA HIS A 164 9.34 -5.56 -13.09
C HIS A 164 10.11 -4.50 -12.29
N HIS A 165 11.15 -4.91 -11.56
CA HIS A 165 12.04 -4.01 -10.82
C HIS A 165 12.58 -2.90 -11.73
N VAL A 166 13.25 -3.27 -12.83
CA VAL A 166 13.86 -2.30 -13.74
C VAL A 166 12.82 -1.37 -14.36
N LEU A 167 11.73 -1.93 -14.88
CA LEU A 167 10.68 -1.15 -15.57
C LEU A 167 9.91 -0.24 -14.62
N ALA A 168 9.64 -0.68 -13.38
CA ALA A 168 8.94 0.12 -12.38
C ALA A 168 9.81 1.29 -11.88
N PHE A 169 11.11 1.07 -11.65
CA PHE A 169 12.04 2.15 -11.36
C PHE A 169 12.15 3.13 -12.52
N LEU A 170 12.29 2.64 -13.76
CA LEU A 170 12.32 3.51 -14.95
C LEU A 170 11.04 4.34 -15.10
N ALA A 171 9.86 3.75 -14.87
CA ALA A 171 8.59 4.47 -14.91
C ALA A 171 8.54 5.60 -13.86
N HIS A 172 8.99 5.33 -12.64
CA HIS A 172 9.04 6.34 -11.57
C HIS A 172 10.08 7.43 -11.85
N PHE A 173 11.29 7.08 -12.30
CA PHE A 173 12.29 8.07 -12.73
C PHE A 173 11.76 8.95 -13.86
N TYR A 174 11.06 8.37 -14.82
CA TYR A 174 10.45 9.09 -15.93
C TYR A 174 9.41 10.08 -15.43
N ILE A 175 8.36 9.62 -14.75
CA ILE A 175 7.25 10.48 -14.35
C ILE A 175 7.69 11.56 -13.36
N HIS A 176 8.52 11.22 -12.38
CA HIS A 176 8.92 12.18 -11.36
C HIS A 176 9.96 13.20 -11.84
N SER A 177 10.66 12.95 -12.95
CA SER A 177 11.57 13.93 -13.56
C SER A 177 10.89 14.87 -14.57
N LEU A 178 9.63 14.60 -14.94
CA LEU A 178 8.87 15.46 -15.87
C LEU A 178 8.65 16.86 -15.30
N PRO A 179 8.83 17.92 -16.11
CA PRO A 179 8.40 19.27 -15.72
C PRO A 179 6.92 19.28 -15.31
N PRO A 180 6.50 20.07 -14.29
CA PRO A 180 5.11 20.12 -13.85
C PRO A 180 4.10 20.56 -14.93
N SER A 181 4.59 21.18 -16.01
CA SER A 181 3.80 21.58 -17.17
C SER A 181 3.44 20.43 -18.11
N GLU A 182 4.11 19.27 -18.00
CA GLU A 182 3.92 18.13 -18.89
C GLU A 182 2.96 17.10 -18.29
N PRO A 183 2.13 16.44 -19.11
CA PRO A 183 1.23 15.39 -18.63
C PRO A 183 2.01 14.14 -18.20
N PRO A 184 1.55 13.41 -17.15
CA PRO A 184 2.23 12.22 -16.65
C PRO A 184 1.95 11.00 -17.55
N VAL A 185 2.63 10.94 -18.70
CA VAL A 185 2.51 9.84 -19.67
C VAL A 185 3.77 8.98 -19.62
N ILE A 186 3.62 7.69 -19.30
CA ILE A 186 4.68 6.68 -19.37
C ILE A 186 4.78 6.19 -20.82
N PRO A 187 5.95 6.30 -21.49
CA PRO A 187 6.11 5.88 -22.87
C PRO A 187 5.89 4.39 -23.09
N ALA A 188 5.40 4.02 -24.28
CA ALA A 188 5.11 2.62 -24.64
C ALA A 188 6.28 1.64 -24.39
N PRO A 189 7.57 2.01 -24.62
CA PRO A 189 8.72 1.12 -24.38
C PRO A 189 8.90 0.69 -22.92
N ILE A 190 8.30 1.40 -21.97
CA ILE A 190 8.22 1.02 -20.55
C ILE A 190 6.82 0.51 -20.22
N ALA A 191 5.78 1.25 -20.59
CA ALA A 191 4.40 1.02 -20.17
C ALA A 191 3.89 -0.37 -20.56
N VAL A 192 4.05 -0.76 -21.82
CA VAL A 192 3.60 -2.06 -22.35
C VAL A 192 4.28 -3.24 -21.64
N PRO A 193 5.62 -3.35 -21.62
CA PRO A 193 6.28 -4.48 -20.97
C PRO A 193 6.09 -4.51 -19.45
N LEU A 194 5.98 -3.34 -18.79
CA LEU A 194 5.68 -3.27 -17.36
C LEU A 194 4.33 -3.91 -17.10
N CYS A 195 3.28 -3.49 -17.81
CA CYS A 195 1.93 -4.01 -17.65
C CYS A 195 1.84 -5.52 -17.88
N ILE A 196 2.47 -6.03 -18.95
CA ILE A 196 2.48 -7.47 -19.23
C ILE A 196 3.18 -8.24 -18.09
N THR A 197 4.35 -7.76 -17.65
CA THR A 197 5.13 -8.41 -16.59
C THR A 197 4.40 -8.37 -15.25
N SER A 198 3.75 -7.26 -14.92
CA SER A 198 2.92 -7.11 -13.71
C SER A 198 1.75 -8.09 -13.72
N ALA A 199 1.06 -8.25 -14.85
CA ALA A 199 0.00 -9.26 -14.98
C ALA A 199 0.52 -10.69 -14.79
N GLN A 200 1.70 -11.02 -15.32
CA GLN A 200 2.33 -12.35 -15.16
C GLN A 200 2.71 -12.64 -13.71
N LEU A 201 3.24 -11.65 -12.99
CA LEU A 201 3.60 -11.75 -11.57
C LEU A 201 2.38 -11.66 -10.63
N GLY A 202 1.22 -11.28 -11.16
CA GLY A 202 0.05 -10.94 -10.37
C GLY A 202 0.30 -9.75 -9.45
N VAL A 203 1.00 -8.71 -9.91
CA VAL A 203 1.24 -7.47 -9.16
C VAL A 203 0.74 -6.28 -10.00
N THR A 204 0.65 -5.09 -9.41
CA THR A 204 0.26 -3.87 -10.13
C THR A 204 1.44 -3.27 -10.89
N PRO A 205 1.22 -2.59 -12.04
CA PRO A 205 2.25 -1.96 -12.87
C PRO A 205 2.73 -0.62 -12.33
N ILE A 206 3.21 -0.61 -11.11
CA ILE A 206 3.76 0.55 -10.43
C ILE A 206 4.90 0.08 -9.52
N LEU A 207 5.77 0.99 -9.09
CA LEU A 207 6.77 0.65 -8.08
C LEU A 207 6.09 0.19 -6.79
N THR A 208 6.44 -1.01 -6.35
CA THR A 208 5.89 -1.65 -5.16
C THR A 208 6.93 -1.83 -4.06
N TYR A 209 6.47 -2.24 -2.88
CA TYR A 209 7.36 -2.69 -1.80
C TYR A 209 8.24 -3.88 -2.23
N ALA A 210 7.73 -4.75 -3.09
CA ALA A 210 8.53 -5.85 -3.62
C ALA A 210 9.72 -5.33 -4.44
N ASP A 211 9.51 -4.31 -5.27
CA ASP A 211 10.58 -3.68 -6.07
C ASP A 211 11.59 -2.92 -5.21
N THR A 212 11.13 -2.20 -4.19
CA THR A 212 12.01 -1.34 -3.38
C THR A 212 12.71 -2.06 -2.24
N VAL A 213 12.20 -3.22 -1.82
CA VAL A 213 12.72 -4.00 -0.68
C VAL A 213 13.04 -5.44 -1.09
N ASN A 214 12.03 -6.25 -1.39
CA ASN A 214 12.21 -7.70 -1.54
C ASN A 214 13.12 -8.08 -2.71
N TRP A 215 13.13 -7.30 -3.79
CA TRP A 215 13.90 -7.54 -5.02
C TRP A 215 15.06 -6.55 -5.19
N ASN A 216 15.27 -5.65 -4.22
CA ASN A 216 16.29 -4.60 -4.29
C ASN A 216 17.52 -4.87 -3.43
N ILE A 217 17.52 -5.92 -2.61
CA ILE A 217 18.53 -6.07 -1.56
C ILE A 217 19.45 -7.24 -1.88
N VAL A 218 20.76 -6.97 -1.81
CA VAL A 218 21.81 -7.98 -2.00
C VAL A 218 22.81 -7.93 -0.87
N ALA A 219 23.61 -8.99 -0.77
CA ALA A 219 24.72 -9.03 0.16
C ALA A 219 25.77 -7.96 -0.21
N ARG A 220 26.20 -7.17 0.79
CA ARG A 220 27.28 -6.20 0.60
C ARG A 220 28.60 -6.91 0.29
N ASP A 221 28.91 -7.93 1.09
CA ASP A 221 29.94 -8.93 0.82
C ASP A 221 29.28 -10.19 0.26
N PRO A 222 29.41 -10.48 -1.06
CA PRO A 222 28.78 -11.64 -1.70
C PRO A 222 29.27 -12.99 -1.17
N SER A 223 30.38 -13.03 -0.42
CA SER A 223 30.88 -14.26 0.21
C SER A 223 30.16 -14.61 1.51
N LYS A 224 29.37 -13.68 2.05
CA LYS A 224 28.62 -13.81 3.31
C LYS A 224 27.12 -13.94 3.03
N PRO A 225 26.36 -14.58 3.93
CA PRO A 225 24.92 -14.73 3.76
C PRO A 225 24.22 -13.36 3.73
N LEU A 226 23.03 -13.35 3.13
CA LEU A 226 22.11 -12.22 3.20
C LEU A 226 21.61 -12.11 4.65
N ALA A 227 22.23 -11.21 5.40
CA ALA A 227 22.06 -11.13 6.83
C ALA A 227 22.14 -9.66 7.30
N PRO A 228 21.56 -9.36 8.48
CA PRO A 228 21.65 -8.05 9.10
C PRO A 228 23.09 -7.55 9.20
N GLY A 229 23.33 -6.30 8.79
CA GLY A 229 24.67 -5.71 8.72
C GLY A 229 25.48 -6.07 7.47
N ASN A 230 25.01 -6.99 6.63
CA ASN A 230 25.62 -7.34 5.34
C ASN A 230 24.68 -7.03 4.16
N LEU A 231 23.87 -5.97 4.25
CA LEU A 231 22.89 -5.60 3.22
C LEU A 231 23.33 -4.34 2.46
N ARG A 232 22.95 -4.27 1.19
CA ARG A 232 22.95 -3.04 0.37
C ARG A 232 21.84 -3.11 -0.67
N SER A 233 21.33 -1.95 -1.07
CA SER A 233 20.40 -1.83 -2.18
C SER A 233 21.10 -1.97 -3.54
N LEU A 234 20.35 -2.39 -4.54
CA LEU A 234 20.76 -2.47 -5.95
C LEU A 234 20.43 -1.19 -6.70
N THR A 235 19.25 -0.63 -6.43
CA THR A 235 18.71 0.54 -7.10
C THR A 235 18.22 1.55 -6.08
N SER A 236 18.59 2.80 -6.30
CA SER A 236 18.27 3.93 -5.45
C SER A 236 17.93 5.14 -6.31
N PHE A 237 16.93 5.92 -5.90
CA PHE A 237 16.53 7.14 -6.60
C PHE A 237 17.49 8.31 -6.35
N THR A 238 18.04 8.38 -5.15
CA THR A 238 18.84 9.52 -4.67
C THR A 238 20.32 9.19 -4.52
N GLY A 239 20.66 7.91 -4.37
CA GLY A 239 22.00 7.42 -3.99
C GLY A 239 22.44 7.81 -2.58
N THR A 240 21.54 8.33 -1.75
CA THR A 240 21.87 8.75 -0.39
C THR A 240 22.00 7.55 0.54
N ASP A 241 22.90 7.66 1.53
CA ASP A 241 23.01 6.65 2.60
C ASP A 241 21.70 6.50 3.38
N ASP A 242 20.92 7.58 3.50
CA ASP A 242 19.59 7.56 4.14
C ASP A 242 18.58 6.68 3.38
N GLU A 243 18.65 6.64 2.04
CA GLU A 243 17.78 5.79 1.22
C GLU A 243 18.20 4.32 1.32
N ASP A 244 19.49 4.04 1.24
CA ASP A 244 20.02 2.69 1.45
C ASP A 244 19.66 2.18 2.85
N ALA A 245 19.81 3.02 3.88
CA ALA A 245 19.42 2.72 5.25
C ALA A 245 17.92 2.47 5.40
N PHE A 246 17.06 3.23 4.69
CA PHE A 246 15.63 3.01 4.70
C PHE A 246 15.26 1.64 4.12
N TYR A 247 15.80 1.28 2.95
CA TYR A 247 15.57 -0.04 2.34
C TYR A 247 16.12 -1.17 3.22
N GLN A 248 17.31 -1.01 3.79
CA GLN A 248 17.90 -1.97 4.70
C GLN A 248 17.05 -2.16 5.96
N CYS A 249 16.49 -1.10 6.53
CA CYS A 249 15.57 -1.21 7.67
C CYS A 249 14.38 -2.10 7.32
N CYS A 250 13.74 -1.86 6.18
CA CYS A 250 12.61 -2.66 5.71
C CYS A 250 13.02 -4.12 5.45
N ALA A 251 14.15 -4.34 4.79
CA ALA A 251 14.64 -5.68 4.47
C ALA A 251 15.04 -6.48 5.71
N ASN A 252 15.63 -5.82 6.72
CA ASN A 252 15.89 -6.46 8.00
C ASN A 252 14.59 -6.93 8.65
N VAL A 253 13.51 -6.14 8.61
CA VAL A 253 12.21 -6.57 9.14
C VAL A 253 11.69 -7.83 8.43
N GLU A 254 11.80 -7.90 7.11
CA GLU A 254 11.41 -9.08 6.33
C GLU A 254 12.28 -10.31 6.68
N LEU A 255 13.62 -10.16 6.69
CA LEU A 255 14.55 -11.25 6.95
C LEU A 255 14.41 -11.82 8.37
N TYR A 256 14.38 -10.96 9.39
CA TYR A 256 14.20 -11.39 10.79
C TYR A 256 12.82 -11.99 11.05
N GLY A 257 11.81 -11.60 10.25
CA GLY A 257 10.47 -12.19 10.33
C GLY A 257 10.36 -13.57 9.69
N THR A 258 11.35 -14.02 8.91
CA THR A 258 11.31 -15.30 8.19
C THR A 258 10.91 -16.49 9.08
N PRO A 259 11.50 -16.71 10.27
CA PRO A 259 11.16 -17.89 11.07
C PRO A 259 9.71 -17.88 11.56
N ALA A 260 9.03 -16.73 11.56
CA ALA A 260 7.60 -16.67 11.87
C ALA A 260 6.77 -17.43 10.83
N LEU A 261 7.14 -17.36 9.55
CA LEU A 261 6.44 -18.08 8.48
C LEU A 261 6.57 -19.59 8.66
N SER A 262 7.75 -20.07 9.05
CA SER A 262 7.96 -21.48 9.36
C SER A 262 7.11 -21.93 10.56
N ASN A 263 7.10 -21.14 11.64
CA ASN A 263 6.24 -21.42 12.79
C ASN A 263 4.73 -21.43 12.44
N MET A 264 4.29 -20.56 11.53
CA MET A 264 2.91 -20.56 11.05
C MET A 264 2.60 -21.85 10.29
N VAL A 265 3.49 -22.27 9.38
CA VAL A 265 3.35 -23.53 8.64
C VAL A 265 3.38 -24.76 9.55
N ASP A 266 4.27 -24.78 10.54
CA ASP A 266 4.36 -25.86 11.52
C ASP A 266 3.07 -25.97 12.34
N TYR A 267 2.49 -24.82 12.73
CA TYR A 267 1.18 -24.76 13.38
C TYR A 267 0.08 -25.34 12.49
N GLU A 268 -0.02 -24.89 11.23
CA GLU A 268 -1.01 -25.38 10.27
C GLU A 268 -0.93 -26.89 10.09
N ASN A 269 0.29 -27.41 9.89
CA ASN A 269 0.55 -28.83 9.71
C ASN A 269 0.22 -29.65 10.97
N LEU A 270 0.57 -29.14 12.15
CA LEU A 270 0.23 -29.78 13.42
C LEU A 270 -1.28 -29.87 13.60
N VAL A 271 -1.99 -28.75 13.43
CA VAL A 271 -3.45 -28.71 13.57
C VAL A 271 -4.12 -29.64 12.57
N TYR A 272 -3.67 -29.62 11.31
CA TYR A 272 -4.17 -30.53 10.27
C TYR A 272 -4.01 -32.00 10.67
N ASN A 273 -2.82 -32.40 11.12
CA ASN A 273 -2.51 -33.76 11.52
C ASN A 273 -3.38 -34.23 12.70
N GLU A 274 -3.57 -33.39 13.72
CA GLU A 274 -4.42 -33.70 14.88
C GLU A 274 -5.91 -33.85 14.50
N LEU A 275 -6.38 -33.04 13.56
CA LEU A 275 -7.77 -33.11 13.08
C LEU A 275 -8.03 -34.39 12.26
N HIS A 276 -7.02 -34.89 11.54
CA HIS A 276 -7.13 -36.04 10.64
C HIS A 276 -6.58 -37.35 11.23
N ALA A 277 -5.94 -37.32 12.39
CA ALA A 277 -5.45 -38.52 13.06
C ALA A 277 -6.60 -39.53 13.30
N PRO A 278 -6.40 -40.83 13.07
CA PRO A 278 -7.43 -41.85 13.28
C PRO A 278 -7.86 -41.86 14.76
N SER A 279 -9.13 -41.57 15.02
CA SER A 279 -9.70 -41.49 16.37
C SER A 279 -10.78 -42.55 16.54
N SER A 280 -10.72 -43.29 17.65
CA SER A 280 -11.74 -44.24 18.10
C SER A 280 -12.93 -43.58 18.81
N SER A 281 -12.92 -42.24 18.94
CA SER A 281 -13.93 -41.48 19.68
C SER A 281 -14.86 -40.70 18.76
N SER A 282 -16.13 -40.60 19.15
CA SER A 282 -17.18 -39.82 18.49
C SER A 282 -17.02 -38.30 18.70
N THR A 283 -15.80 -37.81 18.95
CA THR A 283 -15.56 -36.37 19.14
C THR A 283 -15.83 -35.63 17.83
N PRO A 284 -16.63 -34.55 17.86
CA PRO A 284 -16.88 -33.72 16.69
C PRO A 284 -15.57 -33.24 16.04
N PHE A 285 -15.59 -33.10 14.71
CA PHE A 285 -14.49 -32.47 13.97
C PHE A 285 -14.28 -31.03 14.48
N GLY A 286 -13.03 -30.66 14.80
CA GLY A 286 -12.68 -29.35 15.34
C GLY A 286 -11.68 -29.41 16.51
N PHE A 287 -11.44 -28.25 17.16
CA PHE A 287 -10.42 -28.08 18.20
C PHE A 287 -10.53 -29.05 19.38
N GLY A 288 -11.72 -29.62 19.61
CA GLY A 288 -11.93 -30.67 20.60
C GLY A 288 -11.12 -31.95 20.36
N ARG A 289 -10.46 -32.12 19.21
CA ARG A 289 -9.54 -33.24 18.93
C ARG A 289 -8.12 -33.00 19.47
N ILE A 290 -7.69 -31.74 19.58
CA ILE A 290 -6.35 -31.38 20.10
C ILE A 290 -6.40 -31.46 21.63
N LYS A 291 -6.16 -32.65 22.18
CA LYS A 291 -6.18 -32.90 23.64
C LYS A 291 -4.81 -33.26 24.21
N SER A 292 -3.81 -33.44 23.36
CA SER A 292 -2.45 -33.77 23.75
C SER A 292 -1.78 -32.59 24.46
N GLU A 293 -1.21 -32.84 25.64
CA GLU A 293 -0.38 -31.86 26.35
C GLU A 293 0.84 -31.44 25.52
N GLU A 294 1.45 -32.39 24.80
CA GLU A 294 2.60 -32.16 23.93
C GLU A 294 2.26 -31.22 22.77
N SER A 295 1.11 -31.43 22.13
CA SER A 295 0.64 -30.59 21.01
C SER A 295 0.34 -29.17 21.50
N LEU A 296 -0.26 -29.02 22.69
CA LEU A 296 -0.45 -27.69 23.31
C LEU A 296 0.86 -26.97 23.62
N ARG A 297 1.86 -27.69 24.17
CA ARG A 297 3.19 -27.12 24.45
C ARG A 297 3.89 -26.68 23.17
N THR A 298 3.77 -27.47 22.11
CA THR A 298 4.34 -27.15 20.79
C THR A 298 3.71 -25.89 20.23
N ILE A 299 2.36 -25.80 20.24
CA ILE A 299 1.64 -24.60 19.82
C ILE A 299 2.03 -23.38 20.66
N ALA A 300 2.08 -23.51 21.98
CA ALA A 300 2.50 -22.42 22.87
C ALA A 300 3.92 -21.94 22.55
N ALA A 301 4.86 -22.85 22.28
CA ALA A 301 6.23 -22.53 21.92
C ALA A 301 6.32 -21.81 20.57
N SER A 302 5.61 -22.27 19.54
CA SER A 302 5.57 -21.61 18.22
C SER A 302 5.01 -20.20 18.31
N VAL A 303 3.91 -20.00 19.06
CA VAL A 303 3.30 -18.68 19.26
C VAL A 303 4.19 -17.77 20.10
N ALA A 304 4.86 -18.30 21.12
CA ALA A 304 5.84 -17.56 21.91
C ALA A 304 7.04 -17.11 21.06
N SER A 305 7.53 -17.99 20.17
CA SER A 305 8.59 -17.67 19.21
C SER A 305 8.18 -16.50 18.29
N ILE A 306 6.96 -16.55 17.74
CA ILE A 306 6.40 -15.44 16.95
C ILE A 306 6.33 -14.15 17.77
N GLY A 307 5.83 -14.21 19.00
CA GLY A 307 5.76 -13.04 19.89
C GLY A 307 7.14 -12.43 20.18
N ALA A 308 8.14 -13.26 20.45
CA ALA A 308 9.52 -12.82 20.68
C ALA A 308 10.13 -12.17 19.42
N MET A 309 9.94 -12.79 18.25
CA MET A 309 10.41 -12.22 16.99
C MET A 309 9.80 -10.83 16.74
N VAL A 310 8.50 -10.64 16.97
CA VAL A 310 7.86 -9.33 16.79
C VAL A 310 8.41 -8.27 17.76
N VAL A 311 8.91 -8.67 18.94
CA VAL A 311 9.65 -7.75 19.83
C VAL A 311 10.95 -7.31 19.16
N ASP A 312 11.74 -8.25 18.63
CA ASP A 312 12.99 -7.93 17.93
C ASP A 312 12.75 -7.05 16.69
N LEU A 313 11.70 -7.32 15.91
CA LEU A 313 11.26 -6.48 14.79
C LEU A 313 10.95 -5.04 15.23
N THR A 314 10.40 -4.88 16.44
CA THR A 314 10.09 -3.56 16.99
C THR A 314 11.37 -2.77 17.27
N ASP A 315 12.42 -3.43 17.75
CA ASP A 315 13.70 -2.77 18.03
C ASP A 315 14.48 -2.45 16.77
N LEU A 316 14.44 -3.32 15.74
CA LEU A 316 14.96 -3.02 14.41
C LEU A 316 14.30 -1.78 13.81
N LEU A 317 12.97 -1.72 13.87
CA LEU A 317 12.19 -0.59 13.37
C LEU A 317 12.57 0.72 14.08
N ARG A 318 12.80 0.68 15.40
CA ARG A 318 13.26 1.86 16.16
C ARG A 318 14.68 2.29 15.78
N GLY A 319 15.55 1.33 15.45
CA GLY A 319 16.93 1.59 15.01
C GLY A 319 17.04 2.43 13.74
N CYS A 320 16.00 2.42 12.88
CA CYS A 320 15.94 3.22 11.65
C CYS A 320 16.25 4.71 11.87
N HIS A 321 15.84 5.27 13.02
CA HIS A 321 16.05 6.69 13.34
C HIS A 321 17.53 7.10 13.42
N GLY A 322 18.43 6.16 13.69
CA GLY A 322 19.86 6.45 13.75
C GLY A 322 20.51 6.55 12.37
N ALA A 323 19.93 5.95 11.34
CA ALA A 323 20.57 5.76 10.03
C ALA A 323 19.85 6.47 8.86
N CYS A 324 18.57 6.84 9.03
CA CYS A 324 17.80 7.56 8.02
C CYS A 324 17.21 8.85 8.62
N SER A 325 17.64 10.00 8.13
CA SER A 325 17.20 11.32 8.55
C SER A 325 15.74 11.56 8.15
N PRO A 326 14.86 11.98 9.08
CA PRO A 326 13.48 12.33 8.76
C PRO A 326 13.34 13.39 7.67
N ARG A 327 14.27 14.35 7.61
CA ARG A 327 14.26 15.41 6.60
C ARG A 327 14.64 14.87 5.22
N VAL A 328 15.72 14.09 5.13
CA VAL A 328 16.17 13.52 3.85
C VAL A 328 15.10 12.57 3.30
N PHE A 329 14.52 11.73 4.15
CA PHE A 329 13.40 10.88 3.76
C PHE A 329 12.23 11.68 3.18
N TYR A 330 11.77 12.73 3.87
CA TYR A 330 10.59 13.47 3.44
C TYR A 330 10.82 14.32 2.20
N ASP A 331 11.96 15.02 2.12
CA ASP A 331 12.26 15.99 1.08
C ASP A 331 12.87 15.37 -0.17
N GLN A 332 13.70 14.32 -0.03
CA GLN A 332 14.51 13.78 -1.14
C GLN A 332 14.06 12.40 -1.60
N ILE A 333 13.69 11.50 -0.67
CA ILE A 333 13.38 10.09 -0.99
C ILE A 333 11.89 9.92 -1.34
N ARG A 334 11.01 10.31 -0.42
CA ARG A 334 9.56 10.13 -0.50
C ARG A 334 8.92 10.69 -1.78
N PRO A 335 9.37 11.80 -2.40
CA PRO A 335 8.79 12.28 -3.66
C PRO A 335 8.83 11.24 -4.78
N TRP A 336 9.88 10.41 -4.85
CA TRP A 336 10.03 9.35 -5.86
C TRP A 336 9.10 8.16 -5.64
N PHE A 337 8.57 7.98 -4.43
CA PHE A 337 7.63 6.90 -4.09
C PHE A 337 6.17 7.28 -4.30
N ARG A 338 5.89 8.48 -4.82
CA ARG A 338 4.51 8.94 -5.04
C ARG A 338 3.90 8.20 -6.23
N GLY A 339 2.92 7.33 -5.98
CA GLY A 339 2.21 6.62 -7.05
C GLY A 339 1.21 7.50 -7.81
N SER A 340 0.57 6.94 -8.84
CA SER A 340 -0.42 7.63 -9.68
C SER A 340 -1.65 8.16 -8.94
N SER A 341 -1.95 7.63 -7.74
CA SER A 341 -3.04 8.11 -6.88
C SER A 341 -2.77 9.45 -6.18
N SER A 342 -1.51 9.89 -6.14
CA SER A 342 -1.09 11.03 -5.33
C SER A 342 -1.24 12.39 -6.03
N GLY A 343 -1.45 12.40 -7.34
CA GLY A 343 -1.62 13.60 -8.15
C GLY A 343 -3.08 13.82 -8.57
N HIS A 344 -3.36 15.01 -9.10
CA HIS A 344 -4.68 15.34 -9.67
C HIS A 344 -4.90 14.72 -11.06
N THR A 345 -3.80 14.42 -11.76
CA THR A 345 -3.82 13.84 -13.11
C THR A 345 -3.37 12.38 -13.04
N PRO A 346 -4.21 11.42 -13.46
CA PRO A 346 -3.82 10.01 -13.48
C PRO A 346 -2.69 9.78 -14.48
N TRP A 347 -1.84 8.79 -14.18
CA TRP A 347 -0.77 8.41 -15.10
C TRP A 347 -1.35 7.69 -16.32
N VAL A 348 -0.84 8.02 -17.50
CA VAL A 348 -1.23 7.40 -18.77
C VAL A 348 -0.16 6.38 -19.17
N TYR A 349 -0.59 5.17 -19.50
CA TYR A 349 0.30 4.09 -19.97
C TYR A 349 0.15 3.97 -21.49
N GLU A 350 1.08 4.57 -22.23
CA GLU A 350 1.00 4.64 -23.70
C GLU A 350 1.08 3.24 -24.35
N GLY A 351 0.28 3.02 -25.41
CA GLY A 351 0.29 1.80 -26.21
C GLY A 351 -0.35 0.56 -25.57
N VAL A 352 -0.74 0.64 -24.29
CA VAL A 352 -1.30 -0.52 -23.58
C VAL A 352 -2.72 -0.86 -24.01
N SER A 353 -3.56 0.15 -24.27
CA SER A 353 -4.92 -0.05 -24.80
C SER A 353 -4.95 -0.73 -26.16
N ASP A 354 -3.90 -0.50 -26.95
CA ASP A 354 -3.78 -0.97 -28.33
C ASP A 354 -3.13 -2.35 -28.41
N THR A 355 -2.61 -2.85 -27.28
CA THR A 355 -1.97 -4.15 -27.19
C THR A 355 -3.04 -5.25 -27.13
N PRO A 356 -3.06 -6.20 -28.10
CA PRO A 356 -4.04 -7.28 -28.13
C PRO A 356 -3.70 -8.37 -27.09
N SER A 357 -3.85 -8.03 -25.81
CA SER A 357 -3.76 -8.98 -24.69
C SER A 357 -5.09 -8.94 -23.92
N SER A 358 -5.81 -10.06 -23.92
CA SER A 358 -7.13 -10.17 -23.28
C SER A 358 -7.07 -9.86 -21.78
N SER A 359 -5.97 -10.19 -21.12
CA SER A 359 -5.78 -9.96 -19.67
C SER A 359 -5.50 -8.49 -19.38
N LEU A 360 -4.67 -7.82 -20.19
CA LEU A 360 -4.42 -6.38 -20.05
C LEU A 360 -5.64 -5.55 -20.36
N HIS A 361 -6.37 -5.91 -21.42
CA HIS A 361 -7.59 -5.21 -21.80
C HIS A 361 -8.61 -5.20 -20.66
N TYR A 362 -8.76 -6.30 -19.91
CA TYR A 362 -9.67 -6.36 -18.76
C TYR A 362 -9.19 -5.51 -17.58
N LEU A 363 -7.90 -5.61 -17.21
CA LEU A 363 -7.33 -4.88 -16.06
C LEU A 363 -7.30 -3.36 -16.27
N PHE A 364 -7.19 -2.90 -17.52
CA PHE A 364 -7.32 -1.49 -17.85
C PHE A 364 -8.78 -1.05 -18.03
N ALA A 365 -9.63 -1.86 -18.67
CA ALA A 365 -11.05 -1.53 -18.84
C ALA A 365 -11.82 -1.52 -17.50
N SER A 366 -11.38 -2.30 -16.51
CA SER A 366 -11.94 -2.28 -15.15
C SER A 366 -11.57 -1.00 -14.38
N GLY A 367 -10.65 -0.19 -14.91
CA GLY A 367 -10.13 1.00 -14.24
C GLY A 367 -9.18 0.68 -13.07
N GLU A 368 -8.86 -0.59 -12.82
CA GLU A 368 -8.15 -1.04 -11.61
C GLU A 368 -6.72 -0.49 -11.51
N TRP A 369 -6.09 -0.19 -12.64
CA TRP A 369 -4.71 0.33 -12.76
C TRP A 369 -4.61 1.83 -13.05
N THR A 370 -5.75 2.55 -13.04
CA THR A 370 -5.77 4.00 -13.26
C THR A 370 -5.38 4.80 -12.02
N ASN A 371 -5.48 4.19 -10.84
CA ASN A 371 -5.30 4.86 -9.56
C ASN A 371 -4.53 3.95 -8.58
N LEU A 372 -3.21 4.03 -8.65
CA LEU A 372 -2.27 3.15 -7.94
C LEU A 372 -1.43 3.94 -6.94
N SER A 373 -1.34 3.44 -5.72
CA SER A 373 -0.46 3.96 -4.68
C SER A 373 0.96 3.49 -4.91
N GLY A 374 1.95 4.27 -4.49
CA GLY A 374 3.35 3.85 -4.54
C GLY A 374 3.72 2.90 -3.38
N PRO A 375 5.00 2.59 -3.21
CA PRO A 375 5.45 1.60 -2.24
C PRO A 375 5.14 2.03 -0.80
N SER A 376 4.68 1.09 0.00
CA SER A 376 4.43 1.32 1.44
C SER A 376 4.58 0.03 2.25
N GLY A 377 4.85 0.15 3.55
CA GLY A 377 4.91 -1.01 4.45
C GLY A 377 3.58 -1.78 4.55
N GLY A 378 2.46 -1.19 4.13
CA GLY A 378 1.18 -1.90 4.01
C GLY A 378 1.18 -2.99 2.92
N GLN A 379 2.18 -3.02 2.05
CA GLN A 379 2.37 -4.02 0.99
C GLN A 379 3.33 -5.16 1.42
N SER A 380 3.78 -5.20 2.68
CA SER A 380 4.58 -6.31 3.21
C SER A 380 3.69 -7.54 3.44
N ALA A 381 3.95 -8.64 2.74
CA ALA A 381 3.22 -9.89 2.94
C ALA A 381 3.40 -10.46 4.36
N LEU A 382 4.58 -10.27 4.96
CA LEU A 382 4.86 -10.68 6.34
C LEU A 382 3.91 -10.02 7.34
N MET A 383 3.66 -8.70 7.20
CA MET A 383 2.75 -7.99 8.09
C MET A 383 1.30 -8.50 7.96
N HIS A 384 0.87 -8.89 6.76
CA HIS A 384 -0.45 -9.50 6.55
C HIS A 384 -0.51 -10.91 7.14
N ALA A 385 0.57 -11.70 7.01
CA ALA A 385 0.65 -13.03 7.59
C ALA A 385 0.50 -12.99 9.12
N PHE A 386 1.13 -12.02 9.81
CA PHE A 386 0.92 -11.81 11.24
C PHE A 386 -0.53 -11.51 11.60
N ASP A 387 -1.20 -10.64 10.82
CA ASP A 387 -2.60 -10.29 11.06
C ASP A 387 -3.53 -11.49 10.87
N LEU A 388 -3.35 -12.24 9.78
CA LEU A 388 -4.18 -13.40 9.47
C LEU A 388 -3.96 -14.52 10.47
N PHE A 389 -2.70 -14.81 10.82
CA PHE A 389 -2.37 -15.84 11.79
C PHE A 389 -2.96 -15.54 13.17
N LEU A 390 -2.82 -14.29 13.66
CA LEU A 390 -3.35 -13.86 14.96
C LEU A 390 -4.83 -13.44 14.93
N ASP A 391 -5.54 -13.62 13.80
CA ASP A 391 -6.94 -13.20 13.58
C ASP A 391 -7.21 -11.74 14.00
N VAL A 392 -6.34 -10.83 13.54
CA VAL A 392 -6.51 -9.39 13.73
C VAL A 392 -7.56 -8.86 12.77
N ASP A 393 -8.74 -8.57 13.31
CA ASP A 393 -9.87 -8.08 12.53
C ASP A 393 -9.83 -6.56 12.33
N HIS A 394 -9.44 -6.16 11.11
CA HIS A 394 -9.47 -4.78 10.65
C HIS A 394 -10.87 -4.29 10.26
N ALA A 395 -11.85 -5.20 10.16
CA ALA A 395 -13.26 -4.84 10.04
C ALA A 395 -13.80 -4.54 11.45
N MET A 396 -14.52 -3.43 11.62
CA MET A 396 -15.19 -3.12 12.90
C MET A 396 -16.43 -4.01 13.14
N GLU A 397 -16.49 -5.21 12.54
CA GLU A 397 -17.70 -6.03 12.43
C GLU A 397 -18.00 -6.86 13.71
N ARG A 398 -16.99 -7.17 14.53
CA ARG A 398 -17.18 -8.05 15.71
C ARG A 398 -17.75 -7.41 16.98
N ASN A 399 -18.05 -6.10 17.00
CA ASN A 399 -18.63 -5.41 18.18
C ASN A 399 -20.02 -4.80 17.93
N ALA A 400 -20.74 -5.24 16.90
CA ALA A 400 -22.13 -4.87 16.70
C ALA A 400 -23.05 -6.00 17.19
N ASP A 401 -23.08 -6.26 18.51
CA ASP A 401 -24.36 -6.64 19.11
C ASP A 401 -24.51 -6.17 20.57
N GLU A 402 -25.75 -5.79 20.86
CA GLU A 402 -26.39 -5.31 22.09
C GLU A 402 -26.03 -3.91 22.68
N SER A 403 -27.00 -3.00 22.53
CA SER A 403 -27.24 -1.81 23.36
C SER A 403 -26.34 -0.58 23.16
N SER A 404 -26.52 0.13 22.06
CA SER A 404 -26.75 1.58 22.17
C SER A 404 -27.31 2.16 20.88
N LEU A 405 -28.54 2.67 20.98
CA LEU A 405 -29.13 3.64 20.06
C LEU A 405 -28.20 4.85 19.94
N ARG A 406 -27.30 4.84 18.95
CA ARG A 406 -26.65 6.04 18.46
C ARG A 406 -27.26 6.37 17.12
N THR A 407 -27.82 7.57 17.03
CA THR A 407 -28.38 8.18 15.83
C THR A 407 -27.37 8.13 14.67
N PRO A 408 -27.83 8.02 13.41
CA PRO A 408 -26.97 7.99 12.24
C PRO A 408 -26.41 9.40 11.98
N VAL A 409 -25.38 9.78 12.73
CA VAL A 409 -24.43 10.81 12.32
C VAL A 409 -23.40 10.07 11.47
N GLU A 410 -23.56 10.17 10.15
CA GLU A 410 -22.58 9.83 9.11
C GLU A 410 -21.63 8.70 9.48
N ALA A 411 -21.99 7.47 9.07
CA ALA A 411 -21.07 6.35 9.04
C ALA A 411 -19.78 6.78 8.32
N ARG A 412 -18.74 7.12 9.08
CA ARG A 412 -17.37 7.23 8.58
C ARG A 412 -17.01 5.83 8.10
N GLU A 413 -17.13 5.64 6.78
CA GLU A 413 -16.94 4.40 6.06
C GLU A 413 -15.66 3.67 6.52
N GLY A 414 -15.76 2.34 6.62
CA GLY A 414 -14.69 1.44 7.07
C GLY A 414 -13.44 1.51 6.18
N ASN A 415 -12.55 2.46 6.48
CA ASN A 415 -11.40 2.77 5.64
C ASN A 415 -10.26 1.75 5.77
N ASP A 416 -10.18 0.98 6.87
CA ASP A 416 -9.00 0.16 7.20
C ASP A 416 -9.06 -1.28 6.66
N ARG A 417 -10.21 -1.97 6.76
CA ARG A 417 -10.45 -3.25 6.04
C ARG A 417 -10.23 -3.04 4.54
N LEU A 418 -10.81 -1.97 4.00
CA LEU A 418 -10.58 -1.56 2.62
C LEU A 418 -9.11 -1.27 2.38
N PHE A 419 -8.37 -0.65 3.30
CA PHE A 419 -6.95 -0.39 3.09
C PHE A 419 -6.10 -1.65 3.01
N MET A 420 -6.09 -2.52 4.03
CA MET A 420 -5.22 -3.70 4.02
C MET A 420 -5.58 -4.62 2.85
N GLN A 421 -6.86 -4.85 2.59
CA GLN A 421 -7.28 -5.62 1.41
C GLN A 421 -6.86 -4.94 0.09
N ARG A 422 -7.00 -3.61 -0.04
CA ARG A 422 -6.49 -2.87 -1.20
C ARG A 422 -4.98 -2.99 -1.36
N MET A 423 -4.20 -3.16 -0.30
CA MET A 423 -2.74 -3.32 -0.41
C MET A 423 -2.33 -4.68 -0.95
N GLN A 424 -3.19 -5.71 -0.87
CA GLN A 424 -2.84 -7.04 -1.36
C GLN A 424 -2.60 -7.07 -2.87
N LYS A 425 -3.26 -6.23 -3.68
CA LYS A 425 -3.01 -6.20 -5.14
C LYS A 425 -1.56 -5.80 -5.52
N TYR A 426 -0.83 -5.17 -4.59
CA TYR A 426 0.59 -4.81 -4.76
C TYR A 426 1.55 -5.91 -4.26
N ILE A 427 1.04 -6.95 -3.60
CA ILE A 427 1.81 -8.11 -3.13
C ILE A 427 1.93 -9.11 -4.30
N PRO A 428 3.09 -9.74 -4.55
CA PRO A 428 3.22 -10.76 -5.60
C PRO A 428 2.18 -11.88 -5.50
N GLY A 429 1.71 -12.39 -6.64
CA GLY A 429 0.63 -13.38 -6.72
C GLY A 429 0.84 -14.61 -5.83
N PRO A 430 2.00 -15.29 -5.87
CA PRO A 430 2.29 -16.42 -4.99
C PRO A 430 2.23 -16.07 -3.49
N HIS A 431 2.74 -14.91 -3.10
CA HIS A 431 2.70 -14.44 -1.71
C HIS A 431 1.26 -14.18 -1.26
N ARG A 432 0.42 -13.60 -2.13
CA ARG A 432 -1.02 -13.49 -1.86
C ARG A 432 -1.69 -14.85 -1.72
N ALA A 433 -1.29 -15.86 -2.51
CA ALA A 433 -1.86 -17.20 -2.38
C ALA A 433 -1.59 -17.80 -0.98
N PHE A 434 -0.43 -17.51 -0.39
CA PHE A 434 -0.16 -17.88 1.01
C PHE A 434 -1.07 -17.15 2.00
N LEU A 435 -1.28 -15.84 1.80
CA LEU A 435 -2.21 -15.07 2.62
C LEU A 435 -3.65 -15.61 2.51
N ASN A 436 -4.08 -15.96 1.31
CA ASN A 436 -5.39 -16.58 1.08
C ASN A 436 -5.50 -17.93 1.79
N HIS A 437 -4.44 -18.75 1.75
CA HIS A 437 -4.36 -20.01 2.48
C HIS A 437 -4.58 -19.79 3.99
N LEU A 438 -3.80 -18.90 4.60
CA LEU A 438 -3.96 -18.54 6.03
C LEU A 438 -5.37 -18.01 6.33
N SER A 439 -5.93 -17.18 5.45
CA SER A 439 -7.28 -16.62 5.66
C SER A 439 -8.40 -17.67 5.57
N SER A 440 -8.19 -18.73 4.77
CA SER A 440 -9.16 -19.80 4.58
C SER A 440 -9.17 -20.80 5.74
N ASN A 441 -8.13 -20.77 6.59
CA ASN A 441 -8.05 -21.65 7.74
C ASN A 441 -9.06 -21.23 8.82
N THR A 442 -10.03 -22.10 9.07
CA THR A 442 -11.01 -21.95 10.15
C THR A 442 -10.43 -22.23 11.53
N HIS A 443 -9.23 -22.83 11.58
CA HIS A 443 -8.52 -23.24 12.78
C HIS A 443 -7.37 -22.29 13.17
N ASN A 444 -7.53 -20.99 12.97
CA ASN A 444 -6.54 -20.01 13.40
C ASN A 444 -6.27 -20.04 14.92
N VAL A 445 -5.09 -19.56 15.32
CA VAL A 445 -4.60 -19.65 16.69
C VAL A 445 -5.49 -18.92 17.71
N ARG A 446 -6.16 -17.84 17.30
CA ARG A 446 -7.06 -17.08 18.17
C ARG A 446 -8.29 -17.91 18.50
N ASN A 447 -8.96 -18.46 17.50
CA ASN A 447 -10.13 -19.31 17.68
C ASN A 447 -9.77 -20.55 18.52
N PHE A 448 -8.56 -21.09 18.33
CA PHE A 448 -8.06 -22.17 19.17
C PHE A 448 -7.91 -21.74 20.63
N ALA A 449 -7.21 -20.65 20.90
CA ALA A 449 -7.00 -20.12 22.25
C ALA A 449 -8.33 -19.73 22.94
N VAL A 450 -9.31 -19.19 22.21
CA VAL A 450 -10.66 -18.93 22.73
C VAL A 450 -11.38 -20.24 23.08
N SER A 451 -11.27 -21.28 22.25
CA SER A 451 -11.86 -22.58 22.57
C SER A 451 -11.25 -23.20 23.83
N LEU A 452 -9.95 -23.00 24.06
CA LEU A 452 -9.25 -23.45 25.26
C LEU A 452 -9.70 -22.68 26.52
N SER A 453 -10.00 -21.39 26.40
CA SER A 453 -10.46 -20.58 27.55
C SER A 453 -11.86 -20.96 28.04
N GLN A 454 -12.67 -21.53 27.14
CA GLN A 454 -14.03 -22.01 27.43
C GLN A 454 -14.05 -23.49 27.86
N SER A 455 -12.94 -24.20 27.69
CA SER A 455 -12.86 -25.64 27.96
C SER A 455 -12.66 -25.92 29.45
N THR A 456 -13.46 -26.82 30.00
CA THR A 456 -13.36 -27.32 31.39
C THR A 456 -12.73 -28.71 31.39
N SER A 457 -11.40 -28.76 31.19
CA SER A 457 -10.65 -30.02 31.24
C SER A 457 -10.26 -30.40 32.68
N SER A 458 -10.11 -31.70 32.91
CA SER A 458 -10.07 -32.31 34.24
C SER A 458 -8.68 -32.45 34.85
N THR A 459 -7.60 -32.42 34.05
CA THR A 459 -6.23 -32.64 34.55
C THR A 459 -5.45 -31.33 34.73
N PRO A 460 -4.76 -31.11 35.87
CA PRO A 460 -3.98 -29.90 36.10
C PRO A 460 -2.92 -29.61 35.02
N ALA A 461 -2.27 -30.64 34.48
CA ALA A 461 -1.21 -30.50 33.47
C ALA A 461 -1.74 -29.96 32.14
N PHE A 462 -2.84 -30.54 31.62
CA PHE A 462 -3.52 -30.01 30.43
C PHE A 462 -3.99 -28.57 30.64
N THR A 463 -4.61 -28.28 31.79
CA THR A 463 -5.08 -26.92 32.10
C THR A 463 -3.93 -25.93 32.10
N ALA A 464 -2.78 -26.28 32.68
CA ALA A 464 -1.59 -25.42 32.64
C ALA A 464 -1.09 -25.19 31.21
N ALA A 465 -1.01 -26.22 30.36
CA ALA A 465 -0.60 -26.09 28.96
C ALA A 465 -1.59 -25.23 28.14
N ALA A 466 -2.89 -25.41 28.34
CA ALA A 466 -3.92 -24.62 27.68
C ALA A 466 -3.86 -23.13 28.09
N GLN A 467 -3.64 -22.85 29.38
CA GLN A 467 -3.43 -21.49 29.87
C GLN A 467 -2.16 -20.86 29.30
N ASP A 468 -1.10 -21.64 29.10
CA ASP A 468 0.12 -21.13 28.46
C ASP A 468 -0.14 -20.75 27.00
N VAL A 469 -0.86 -21.55 26.21
CA VAL A 469 -1.26 -21.16 24.83
C VAL A 469 -1.98 -19.82 24.80
N ILE A 470 -2.98 -19.61 25.69
CA ILE A 470 -3.74 -18.35 25.77
C ILE A 470 -2.82 -17.18 26.15
N LYS A 471 -1.92 -17.39 27.11
CA LYS A 471 -0.94 -16.40 27.55
C LYS A 471 0.00 -16.02 26.41
N GLN A 472 0.58 -17.00 25.70
CA GLN A 472 1.52 -16.72 24.61
C GLN A 472 0.82 -16.06 23.42
N TYR A 473 -0.42 -16.44 23.11
CA TYR A 473 -1.24 -15.73 22.13
C TYR A 473 -1.39 -14.24 22.50
N ASN A 474 -1.82 -13.94 23.74
CA ASN A 474 -1.97 -12.56 24.19
C ASN A 474 -0.63 -11.79 24.20
N ASN A 475 0.47 -12.46 24.54
CA ASN A 475 1.81 -11.87 24.46
C ASN A 475 2.18 -11.52 23.01
N ALA A 476 1.92 -12.39 22.04
CA ALA A 476 2.18 -12.14 20.63
C ALA A 476 1.34 -10.97 20.08
N VAL A 477 0.04 -10.93 20.41
CA VAL A 477 -0.84 -9.79 20.07
C VAL A 477 -0.33 -8.49 20.71
N CYS A 478 0.11 -8.54 21.97
CA CYS A 478 0.69 -7.38 22.64
C CYS A 478 1.99 -6.90 21.98
N ALA A 479 2.85 -7.83 21.54
CA ALA A 479 4.07 -7.53 20.79
C ALA A 479 3.74 -6.83 19.47
N LEU A 480 2.78 -7.36 18.68
CA LEU A 480 2.34 -6.74 17.43
C LEU A 480 1.73 -5.36 17.64
N ARG A 481 0.98 -5.16 18.73
CA ARG A 481 0.47 -3.84 19.11
C ARG A 481 1.61 -2.85 19.38
N ARG A 482 2.66 -3.27 20.09
CA ARG A 482 3.85 -2.45 20.39
C ARG A 482 4.64 -2.11 19.13
N PHE A 483 4.76 -3.05 18.19
CA PHE A 483 5.32 -2.81 16.87
C PHE A 483 4.56 -1.69 16.14
N ARG A 484 3.22 -1.78 16.11
CA ARG A 484 2.35 -0.76 15.47
C ARG A 484 2.45 0.60 16.13
N ASP A 485 2.53 0.65 17.46
CA ASP A 485 2.79 1.90 18.19
C ASP A 485 4.14 2.52 17.81
N ALA A 486 5.19 1.71 17.64
CA ALA A 486 6.50 2.19 17.17
C ALA A 486 6.42 2.72 15.73
N HIS A 487 5.76 2.00 14.83
CA HIS A 487 5.57 2.43 13.45
C HIS A 487 4.76 3.73 13.34
N LEU A 488 3.70 3.88 14.14
CA LEU A 488 2.92 5.11 14.21
C LEU A 488 3.79 6.30 14.65
N LYS A 489 4.67 6.12 15.64
CA LYS A 489 5.61 7.17 16.07
C LYS A 489 6.57 7.57 14.94
N ILE A 490 7.09 6.60 14.19
CA ILE A 490 7.95 6.86 13.03
C ILE A 490 7.18 7.66 11.98
N ALA A 491 5.97 7.24 11.60
CA ALA A 491 5.15 7.99 10.63
C ALA A 491 4.88 9.43 11.07
N CYS A 492 4.63 9.66 12.37
CA CYS A 492 4.48 11.00 12.92
C CYS A 492 5.75 11.85 12.75
N VAL A 493 6.94 11.29 12.97
CA VAL A 493 8.23 12.01 12.87
C VAL A 493 8.64 12.25 11.41
N TYR A 494 8.51 11.24 10.56
CA TYR A 494 9.02 11.23 9.18
C TYR A 494 8.05 11.86 8.18
N VAL A 495 6.75 11.89 8.46
CA VAL A 495 5.75 12.41 7.54
C VAL A 495 5.02 13.61 8.13
N VAL A 496 4.36 13.45 9.27
CA VAL A 496 3.48 14.50 9.82
C VAL A 496 4.27 15.73 10.28
N ALA A 497 5.32 15.52 11.07
CA ALA A 497 6.14 16.62 11.58
C ALA A 497 6.87 17.33 10.44
N GLN A 498 7.36 16.59 9.44
CA GLN A 498 8.03 17.20 8.28
C GLN A 498 7.06 17.97 7.40
N ALA A 499 5.86 17.43 7.13
CA ALA A 499 4.82 18.14 6.39
C ALA A 499 4.44 19.47 7.06
N LYS A 500 4.28 19.47 8.39
CA LYS A 500 4.01 20.69 9.16
C LYS A 500 5.15 21.70 9.04
N LYS A 501 6.41 21.26 9.17
CA LYS A 501 7.58 22.13 9.01
C LYS A 501 7.66 22.71 7.60
N ALA A 502 7.45 21.90 6.57
CA ALA A 502 7.46 22.35 5.18
C ALA A 502 6.36 23.38 4.89
N ALA A 503 5.16 23.21 5.46
CA ALA A 503 4.09 24.19 5.34
C ALA A 503 4.46 25.53 6.01
N GLN A 504 5.05 25.49 7.20
CA GLN A 504 5.50 26.68 7.92
C GLN A 504 6.61 27.42 7.17
N LEU A 505 7.57 26.71 6.58
CA LEU A 505 8.63 27.31 5.77
C LEU A 505 8.05 28.02 4.53
N LYS A 506 7.11 27.38 3.83
CA LYS A 506 6.43 28.00 2.68
C LYS A 506 5.64 29.25 3.07
N GLU A 507 5.02 29.27 4.24
CA GLU A 507 4.32 30.46 4.76
C GLU A 507 5.29 31.62 5.03
N VAL A 508 6.46 31.34 5.62
CA VAL A 508 7.50 32.35 5.87
C VAL A 508 8.07 32.88 4.56
N GLU A 509 8.45 32.01 3.63
CA GLU A 509 8.96 32.40 2.30
C GLU A 509 7.93 33.24 1.52
N ALA A 510 6.63 32.91 1.61
CA ALA A 510 5.58 33.70 0.98
C ALA A 510 5.45 35.10 1.60
N GLN A 511 5.63 35.23 2.93
CA GLN A 511 5.60 36.52 3.63
C GLN A 511 6.82 37.38 3.27
N GLU A 512 8.01 36.80 3.23
CA GLU A 512 9.25 37.50 2.83
C GLU A 512 9.15 37.99 1.38
N ASN A 513 8.74 37.13 0.45
CA ASN A 513 8.53 37.51 -0.94
C ASN A 513 7.48 38.63 -1.11
N ALA A 514 6.39 38.58 -0.35
CA ALA A 514 5.37 39.64 -0.38
C ALA A 514 5.91 40.97 0.18
N GLN A 515 6.75 40.92 1.22
CA GLN A 515 7.42 42.10 1.76
C GLN A 515 8.41 42.70 0.76
N GLU A 516 9.24 41.89 0.11
CA GLU A 516 10.19 42.34 -0.91
C GLU A 516 9.47 42.96 -2.11
N GLN A 517 8.40 42.34 -2.61
CA GLN A 517 7.59 42.91 -3.69
C GLN A 517 6.94 44.24 -3.29
N SER A 518 6.45 44.35 -2.05
CA SER A 518 5.90 45.60 -1.51
C SER A 518 6.96 46.70 -1.41
N GLN A 519 8.17 46.37 -0.95
CA GLN A 519 9.29 47.31 -0.87
C GLN A 519 9.77 47.75 -2.26
N ALA A 520 9.89 46.82 -3.21
CA ALA A 520 10.23 47.11 -4.59
C ALA A 520 9.18 48.01 -5.28
N ALA A 521 7.88 47.77 -5.03
CA ALA A 521 6.80 48.61 -5.52
C ALA A 521 6.87 50.04 -4.93
N LYS A 522 7.14 50.18 -3.63
CA LYS A 522 7.33 51.47 -2.96
C LYS A 522 8.56 52.23 -3.50
N ALA A 523 9.68 51.55 -3.71
CA ALA A 523 10.88 52.14 -4.28
C ALA A 523 10.66 52.63 -5.74
N LYS A 524 9.93 51.84 -6.54
CA LYS A 524 9.54 52.23 -7.91
C LYS A 524 8.58 53.43 -7.91
N ALA A 525 7.68 53.53 -6.95
CA ALA A 525 6.82 54.70 -6.77
C ALA A 525 7.64 55.94 -6.38
N ALA A 526 8.61 55.83 -5.47
CA ALA A 526 9.47 56.94 -5.04
C ALA A 526 10.36 57.52 -6.18
N GLY A 527 10.75 56.70 -7.17
CA GLY A 527 11.48 57.13 -8.36
C GLY A 527 10.62 57.73 -9.49
N CYS A 528 9.29 57.76 -9.34
CA CYS A 528 8.38 58.29 -10.35
C CYS A 528 8.24 59.83 -10.20
N PRO A 529 8.54 60.64 -11.24
CA PRO A 529 8.44 62.10 -11.17
C PRO A 529 7.06 62.60 -10.75
N VAL A 530 6.00 61.86 -11.12
CA VAL A 530 4.61 62.15 -10.77
C VAL A 530 4.34 61.89 -9.28
N ALA A 531 4.91 60.83 -8.70
CA ALA A 531 4.74 60.55 -7.28
C ALA A 531 5.49 61.56 -6.40
N ALA A 532 6.68 62.01 -6.83
CA ALA A 532 7.42 63.08 -6.16
C ALA A 532 6.70 64.44 -6.24
N MET A 533 6.01 64.73 -7.36
CA MET A 533 5.15 65.91 -7.52
C MET A 533 3.91 65.83 -6.61
N LEU A 534 3.27 64.67 -6.52
CA LEU A 534 2.11 64.44 -5.63
C LEU A 534 2.48 64.58 -4.16
N ALA A 535 3.62 64.02 -3.72
CA ALA A 535 4.10 64.15 -2.35
C ALA A 535 4.47 65.60 -1.97
N ARG A 536 4.92 66.42 -2.94
CA ARG A 536 5.13 67.87 -2.73
C ARG A 536 3.82 68.63 -2.60
N LEU A 537 2.84 68.37 -3.47
CA LEU A 537 1.51 68.99 -3.41
C LEU A 537 0.78 68.68 -2.09
N GLU A 538 0.95 67.46 -1.58
CA GLU A 538 0.38 67.02 -0.30
C GLU A 538 1.10 67.69 0.90
N ALA A 539 2.42 67.86 0.84
CA ALA A 539 3.19 68.58 1.85
C ALA A 539 2.95 70.11 1.85
N GLU A 540 2.51 70.67 0.72
CA GLU A 540 2.16 72.09 0.56
C GLU A 540 0.69 72.39 0.91
N GLY A 541 -0.12 71.38 1.26
CA GLY A 541 -1.48 71.54 1.76
C GLY A 541 -2.58 71.63 0.69
N ASP A 542 -2.26 71.36 -0.58
CA ASP A 542 -3.17 71.50 -1.74
C ASP A 542 -3.83 70.17 -2.16
N ALA A 543 -4.18 69.33 -1.19
CA ALA A 543 -4.69 67.96 -1.42
C ALA A 543 -6.07 67.91 -2.14
N ASP A 544 -6.84 69.01 -2.15
CA ASP A 544 -8.19 69.07 -2.74
C ASP A 544 -8.22 69.08 -4.28
N LEU A 545 -7.09 69.26 -4.96
CA LEU A 545 -7.02 69.25 -6.43
C LEU A 545 -6.89 67.84 -7.06
N LEU A 546 -6.81 66.77 -6.26
CA LEU A 546 -6.49 65.41 -6.76
C LEU A 546 -7.69 64.47 -6.93
N ALA A 547 -8.92 64.91 -6.67
CA ALA A 547 -10.11 64.05 -6.68
C ALA A 547 -10.62 63.62 -8.08
N ALA A 548 -9.94 63.93 -9.19
CA ALA A 548 -10.54 63.84 -10.52
C ALA A 548 -10.07 62.71 -11.47
N THR A 549 -9.05 61.88 -11.17
CA THR A 549 -8.61 60.88 -12.18
C THR A 549 -8.28 59.47 -11.72
N GLY A 550 -8.11 59.18 -10.42
CA GLY A 550 -8.01 57.80 -9.88
C GLY A 550 -6.87 56.90 -10.41
N ARG A 551 -6.11 57.33 -11.43
CA ARG A 551 -4.97 56.63 -12.04
C ARG A 551 -3.98 57.65 -12.62
N CYS A 552 -2.70 57.30 -12.60
CA CYS A 552 -1.65 58.09 -13.24
C CYS A 552 -1.75 58.02 -14.79
N PRO A 553 -1.83 59.14 -15.52
CA PRO A 553 -2.03 59.13 -16.99
C PRO A 553 -0.86 58.58 -17.82
N VAL A 554 0.34 58.47 -17.23
CA VAL A 554 1.55 58.00 -17.95
C VAL A 554 1.89 56.54 -17.61
N SER A 555 1.59 56.08 -16.40
CA SER A 555 1.95 54.72 -15.93
C SER A 555 0.76 53.80 -15.66
N GLY A 556 -0.47 54.32 -15.61
CA GLY A 556 -1.69 53.55 -15.35
C GLY A 556 -1.88 53.05 -13.91
N VAL A 557 -0.93 53.33 -13.00
CA VAL A 557 -0.97 52.89 -11.59
C VAL A 557 -2.05 53.66 -10.80
N SER A 558 -2.81 52.96 -9.97
CA SER A 558 -3.86 53.55 -9.12
C SER A 558 -3.23 54.33 -7.96
N LEU A 559 -3.74 55.54 -7.71
CA LEU A 559 -3.22 56.47 -6.70
C LEU A 559 -4.05 56.50 -5.40
N ALA A 560 -5.03 55.59 -5.24
CA ALA A 560 -5.76 55.49 -3.99
C ALA A 560 -4.89 54.78 -2.93
N PRO A 561 -4.89 55.25 -1.65
CA PRO A 561 -4.18 54.54 -0.59
C PRO A 561 -4.76 53.13 -0.43
N PRO A 562 -3.94 52.12 -0.05
CA PRO A 562 -4.45 50.79 0.22
C PRO A 562 -5.43 50.88 1.39
N ILE A 563 -6.71 50.61 1.12
CA ILE A 563 -7.67 50.31 2.17
C ILE A 563 -7.13 49.06 2.87
N ALA A 564 -6.59 49.23 4.08
CA ALA A 564 -6.31 48.11 4.96
C ALA A 564 -7.61 47.30 5.07
N PRO A 565 -7.59 45.96 4.93
CA PRO A 565 -8.77 45.19 5.21
C PRO A 565 -9.09 45.41 6.69
N VAL A 566 -10.18 46.13 6.95
CA VAL A 566 -10.81 46.16 8.27
C VAL A 566 -11.11 44.71 8.61
N ILE A 567 -10.36 44.14 9.55
CA ILE A 567 -10.71 42.88 10.20
C ILE A 567 -12.02 43.17 10.92
N PRO A 568 -13.17 42.60 10.53
CA PRO A 568 -14.33 42.69 11.37
C PRO A 568 -14.10 41.72 12.52
N VAL A 569 -14.04 42.25 13.74
CA VAL A 569 -14.28 41.46 14.95
C VAL A 569 -15.73 40.99 14.88
N VAL A 570 -15.96 39.86 14.20
CA VAL A 570 -17.24 39.16 14.23
C VAL A 570 -17.19 38.20 15.41
N ARG A 571 -17.89 38.59 16.47
CA ARG A 571 -18.37 37.65 17.48
C ARG A 571 -19.12 36.52 16.77
N ASN A 572 -18.76 35.29 17.12
CA ASN A 572 -19.51 34.06 16.89
C ASN A 572 -21.01 34.31 16.75
N LEU A 573 -21.59 33.90 15.62
CA LEU A 573 -22.94 33.35 15.47
C LEU A 573 -23.14 32.90 14.01
N GLY A 574 -23.28 31.58 13.80
CA GLY A 574 -24.11 30.99 12.74
C GLY A 574 -23.53 30.82 11.33
N CYS A 575 -23.34 29.55 10.94
CA CYS A 575 -23.52 29.01 9.58
C CYS A 575 -22.53 29.44 8.48
N ALA A 576 -21.40 28.73 8.39
CA ALA A 576 -20.61 28.59 7.16
C ALA A 576 -21.00 27.28 6.45
N GLY A 577 -21.48 27.39 5.20
CA GLY A 577 -21.69 26.26 4.30
C GLY A 577 -20.37 25.60 3.88
N PRO A 578 -20.39 24.32 3.52
CA PRO A 578 -19.17 23.55 3.31
C PRO A 578 -18.51 23.93 1.98
N ALA A 579 -17.36 24.60 2.05
CA ALA A 579 -16.39 24.56 0.96
C ALA A 579 -15.89 23.10 0.88
N LEU A 580 -16.27 22.40 -0.18
CA LEU A 580 -15.82 21.05 -0.51
C LEU A 580 -14.30 21.06 -0.71
N LYS A 581 -13.56 20.83 0.38
CA LYS A 581 -12.20 20.31 0.32
C LYS A 581 -12.32 18.82 0.01
N GLU A 582 -12.28 18.49 -1.27
CA GLU A 582 -12.09 17.09 -1.67
C GLU A 582 -10.71 16.61 -1.19
N PRO A 583 -10.62 15.42 -0.56
CA PRO A 583 -9.38 14.92 0.00
C PRO A 583 -8.48 14.41 -1.12
N ILE A 584 -7.26 14.95 -1.19
CA ILE A 584 -6.16 14.43 -2.01
C ILE A 584 -5.79 13.04 -1.46
N ARG A 585 -6.17 11.98 -2.17
CA ARG A 585 -5.96 10.57 -1.79
C ARG A 585 -4.54 10.09 -2.12
N GLY A 586 -3.55 10.60 -1.41
CA GLY A 586 -2.20 10.05 -1.42
C GLY A 586 -1.43 10.41 -0.17
N THR A 587 -0.95 9.42 0.59
CA THR A 587 -0.05 9.49 1.77
C THR A 587 -0.04 10.81 2.56
N GLY A 588 -1.21 11.45 2.74
CA GLY A 588 -1.36 12.64 3.54
C GLY A 588 -1.08 12.27 4.99
N GLY A 589 -0.28 13.06 5.69
CA GLY A 589 0.17 12.72 7.05
C GLY A 589 -0.99 12.44 8.03
N SER A 590 -2.14 13.11 7.88
CA SER A 590 -3.33 12.91 8.72
C SER A 590 -4.09 11.60 8.42
N GLU A 591 -4.23 11.23 7.14
CA GLU A 591 -4.85 9.96 6.74
C GLU A 591 -3.98 8.77 7.18
N LEU A 592 -2.67 8.90 7.03
CA LEU A 592 -1.69 7.89 7.44
C LEU A 592 -1.76 7.60 8.95
N VAL A 593 -1.81 8.64 9.79
CA VAL A 593 -1.92 8.48 11.25
C VAL A 593 -3.23 7.79 11.64
N THR A 594 -4.33 8.14 10.97
CA THR A 594 -5.65 7.55 11.24
C THR A 594 -5.64 6.07 10.93
N LEU A 595 -5.13 5.70 9.75
CA LEU A 595 -4.96 4.31 9.31
C LEU A 595 -4.10 3.50 10.29
N LEU A 596 -2.90 4.00 10.62
CA LEU A 596 -1.98 3.28 11.52
C LEU A 596 -2.53 3.12 12.93
N ARG A 597 -3.26 4.14 13.43
CA ARG A 597 -3.96 4.06 14.71
C ARG A 597 -5.05 2.99 14.68
N SER A 598 -5.83 2.94 13.61
CA SER A 598 -6.89 1.95 13.49
C SER A 598 -6.34 0.52 13.43
N GLY A 599 -5.27 0.29 12.66
CA GLY A 599 -4.58 -1.01 12.66
C GLY A 599 -4.08 -1.41 14.05
N ARG A 600 -3.50 -0.49 14.82
CA ARG A 600 -3.12 -0.76 16.22
C ARG A 600 -4.32 -1.10 17.11
N ASP A 601 -5.41 -0.35 16.96
CA ASP A 601 -6.61 -0.55 17.76
C ASP A 601 -7.29 -1.88 17.40
N ALA A 602 -7.25 -2.29 16.12
CA ALA A 602 -7.65 -3.63 15.67
C ALA A 602 -6.84 -4.75 16.35
N THR A 603 -5.51 -4.63 16.40
CA THR A 603 -4.67 -5.58 17.15
C THR A 603 -5.05 -5.64 18.62
N THR A 604 -5.35 -4.49 19.22
CA THR A 604 -5.75 -4.43 20.63
C THR A 604 -7.04 -5.23 20.89
N ARG A 605 -8.00 -5.20 19.96
CA ARG A 605 -9.24 -5.99 20.05
C ARG A 605 -9.04 -7.50 19.89
N ALA A 606 -7.94 -7.93 19.28
CA ALA A 606 -7.66 -9.35 19.08
C ALA A 606 -7.30 -10.08 20.38
N MET A 607 -6.91 -9.36 21.44
CA MET A 607 -6.59 -9.95 22.75
C MET A 607 -7.77 -10.72 23.34
N ILE A 608 -7.48 -11.86 23.97
CA ILE A 608 -8.46 -12.66 24.70
C ILE A 608 -8.55 -12.13 26.14
N PRO A 609 -9.74 -11.72 26.62
CA PRO A 609 -9.93 -11.32 28.01
C PRO A 609 -9.59 -12.49 28.94
N LEU A 610 -8.68 -12.27 29.89
CA LEU A 610 -8.46 -13.23 30.97
C LEU A 610 -9.53 -12.99 32.04
N SER A 611 -10.24 -14.04 32.45
CA SER A 611 -11.16 -13.99 33.59
C SER A 611 -10.38 -13.55 34.82
N SER A 612 -10.62 -12.34 35.33
CA SER A 612 -10.12 -11.97 36.64
C SER A 612 -10.78 -12.89 37.68
N PRO A 613 -10.05 -13.43 38.67
CA PRO A 613 -10.69 -14.07 39.80
C PRO A 613 -11.59 -13.01 40.46
N SER A 614 -12.88 -13.31 40.52
CA SER A 614 -13.85 -12.49 41.24
C SER A 614 -13.30 -12.23 42.65
N PRO A 615 -13.29 -10.98 43.14
CA PRO A 615 -12.88 -10.72 44.50
C PRO A 615 -13.82 -11.49 45.41
N SER A 616 -13.30 -12.54 46.06
CA SER A 616 -14.00 -13.29 47.09
C SER A 616 -14.39 -12.29 48.17
N PHE A 617 -15.66 -11.89 48.19
CA PHE A 617 -16.25 -11.17 49.31
C PHE A 617 -16.25 -12.15 50.50
N VAL A 618 -15.17 -12.11 51.28
CA VAL A 618 -15.14 -12.70 52.62
C VAL A 618 -16.07 -11.83 53.46
N ARG A 619 -17.30 -12.29 53.64
CA ARG A 619 -18.21 -11.77 54.67
C ARG A 619 -17.59 -12.17 56.01
N ALA A 620 -16.91 -11.23 56.66
CA ALA A 620 -16.54 -11.38 58.07
C ALA A 620 -17.84 -11.47 58.89
N HIS A 621 -17.95 -12.54 59.68
CA HIS A 621 -19.01 -12.77 60.65
C HIS A 621 -18.70 -12.07 61.97
#